data_AF-A0A6G3R6T9-F1
#
_entry.id   AF-A0A6G3R6T9-F1
#
_cell.length_a   1.000
_cell.length_b   1.000
_cell.length_c   1.000
_cell.angle_alpha   90.00
_cell.angle_beta   90.00
_cell.angle_gamma   90.00
#
_symmetry.space_group_name_H-M   'P 1'
#
loop_
_entity.id
_entity.type
_entity.pdbx_description
1 polymer ?
#
loop_
_entity_poly.entity_id
_entity_poly.type
_entity_poly.pdbx_seq_one_letter_code
_entity_poly.pdbx_strand_id
1 'polypeptide(L)'
;MIRGARTRSTARTATLTAASGALVMGLTAPQASAAPGPTDKRPVWAIAHRVLTVDGVDKALDHGANAVEIDATAWKKGWWADHDGLPTSSGDTMSDMFDRIAQQRRAGKNIGFVWLDIKNPDHCAGVDSKWRHCSVAALRDLARTKLESAGVRVLYGFYGTAGGTGWKDVSRGLTDLEGVDISGDSEDVRGQYDKFGGAVAHNQRVMDKGLFNLNLPTVLGKVTEQVRLGSQARDRGELARVFGWTTAAADGEATSRLLDESGGNADGLIYGHRASCYPDGVSGARGCGKDESDAKQALAHIQEFVRSHGETRRMATTDDVPFGN
;
A
#
# COMPACT_ATOMS: atom_id res chain seq x y z
N MET A 1 56.30 58.28 20.62
CA MET A 1 57.69 58.71 20.31
C MET A 1 58.51 57.48 19.93
N ILE A 2 59.43 57.63 18.96
CA ILE A 2 60.76 56.98 18.86
C ILE A 2 60.86 55.43 18.96
N ARG A 3 61.26 54.81 17.82
CA ARG A 3 62.22 53.68 17.58
C ARG A 3 62.23 52.45 18.53
N GLY A 4 62.52 51.23 18.07
CA GLY A 4 62.96 50.72 16.76
C GLY A 4 63.93 49.53 16.90
N ALA A 5 64.22 48.82 15.78
CA ALA A 5 65.19 47.71 15.61
C ALA A 5 64.92 46.41 16.44
N ARG A 6 64.82 45.19 15.87
CA ARG A 6 65.64 44.38 14.94
C ARG A 6 66.76 43.53 15.58
N THR A 7 66.74 42.26 15.16
CA THR A 7 67.84 41.33 14.77
C THR A 7 68.42 40.25 15.70
N ARG A 8 68.44 39.04 15.10
CA ARG A 8 69.38 37.88 15.23
C ARG A 8 69.31 37.08 16.56
N SER A 9 68.99 35.79 16.57
CA SER A 9 69.56 34.60 15.88
C SER A 9 70.78 34.00 16.59
N THR A 10 70.60 32.81 17.16
CA THR A 10 71.60 31.73 17.28
C THR A 10 70.90 30.38 17.49
N ALA A 11 71.63 29.28 17.35
CA ALA A 11 71.08 27.96 17.02
C ALA A 11 71.11 26.90 18.15
N ARG A 12 70.26 25.88 17.98
CA ARG A 12 70.44 24.46 18.37
C ARG A 12 71.00 24.12 19.77
N THR A 13 70.14 23.60 20.64
CA THR A 13 70.21 22.27 21.32
C THR A 13 68.87 22.02 22.04
N ALA A 14 68.41 20.81 22.37
CA ALA A 14 68.85 19.44 22.05
C ALA A 14 67.62 18.51 21.92
N THR A 15 67.81 17.24 21.53
CA THR A 15 66.76 16.19 21.53
C THR A 15 66.55 15.57 22.91
N LEU A 16 65.30 15.40 23.32
CA LEU A 16 64.89 14.35 24.25
C LEU A 16 63.61 13.67 23.74
N THR A 17 63.73 12.38 23.47
CA THR A 17 62.68 11.53 22.91
C THR A 17 61.67 11.11 23.97
N ALA A 18 60.39 11.41 23.75
CA ALA A 18 59.29 10.75 24.43
C ALA A 18 58.41 10.08 23.36
N ALA A 19 58.54 8.76 23.21
CA ALA A 19 57.71 7.98 22.30
C ALA A 19 56.36 7.69 22.96
N SER A 20 55.35 8.50 22.67
CA SER A 20 53.95 8.17 22.95
C SER A 20 53.30 7.70 21.65
N GLY A 21 53.36 6.38 21.42
CA GLY A 21 52.66 5.74 20.31
C GLY A 21 51.15 5.76 20.53
N ALA A 22 50.49 6.85 20.15
CA ALA A 22 49.04 6.87 20.00
C ALA A 22 48.67 6.03 18.78
N LEU A 23 48.19 4.80 19.03
CA LEU A 23 47.67 3.93 17.99
C LEU A 23 46.34 4.53 17.49
N VAL A 24 46.40 5.41 16.48
CA VAL A 24 45.20 5.91 15.81
C VAL A 24 44.61 4.77 15.00
N MET A 25 43.72 3.99 15.63
CA MET A 25 42.83 3.10 14.91
C MET A 25 41.94 3.97 14.02
N GLY A 26 42.24 3.98 12.72
CA GLY A 26 41.42 4.61 11.71
C GLY A 26 40.09 3.86 11.59
N LEU A 27 39.14 4.20 12.47
CA LEU A 27 37.74 3.88 12.29
C LEU A 27 37.25 4.64 11.06
N THR A 28 37.39 4.02 9.88
CA THR A 28 36.65 4.43 8.70
C THR A 28 35.17 4.30 9.04
N ALA A 29 34.51 5.43 9.28
CA ALA A 29 33.06 5.47 9.40
C ALA A 29 32.48 4.76 8.17
N PRO A 30 31.46 3.90 8.33
CA PRO A 30 30.76 3.34 7.17
C PRO A 30 30.33 4.51 6.30
N GLN A 31 30.75 4.53 5.04
CA GLN A 31 30.15 5.44 4.08
C GLN A 31 28.67 5.11 4.07
N ALA A 32 27.85 6.05 4.56
CA ALA A 32 26.41 5.97 4.37
C ALA A 32 26.20 5.90 2.85
N SER A 33 25.86 4.71 2.36
CA SER A 33 25.50 4.56 0.95
C SER A 33 24.36 5.52 0.71
N ALA A 34 24.57 6.48 -0.19
CA ALA A 34 23.53 7.41 -0.55
C ALA A 34 22.30 6.59 -0.96
N ALA A 35 21.14 6.91 -0.38
CA ALA A 35 19.89 6.32 -0.85
C ALA A 35 19.81 6.56 -2.38
N PRO A 36 19.45 5.55 -3.19
CA PRO A 36 19.24 5.78 -4.60
C PRO A 36 18.24 6.92 -4.75
N GLY A 37 18.59 7.93 -5.57
CA GLY A 37 17.66 8.99 -5.92
C GLY A 37 16.38 8.41 -6.52
N PRO A 38 15.29 9.21 -6.63
CA PRO A 38 14.04 8.74 -7.22
C PRO A 38 14.35 8.12 -8.58
N THR A 39 14.17 6.81 -8.68
CA THR A 39 14.30 6.12 -9.96
C THR A 39 13.20 6.66 -10.85
N ASP A 40 13.52 7.10 -12.07
CA ASP A 40 12.52 7.64 -13.02
C ASP A 40 11.44 6.61 -13.43
N LYS A 41 11.60 5.36 -12.99
CA LYS A 41 10.71 4.21 -13.17
C LYS A 41 9.52 4.29 -12.22
N ARG A 42 8.31 4.32 -12.76
CA ARG A 42 7.07 4.36 -11.99
C ARG A 42 6.88 3.04 -11.20
N PRO A 43 6.63 3.10 -9.88
CA PRO A 43 6.38 1.91 -9.07
C PRO A 43 5.03 1.25 -9.43
N VAL A 44 4.99 -0.08 -9.36
CA VAL A 44 3.80 -0.91 -9.60
C VAL A 44 3.46 -1.71 -8.34
N TRP A 45 2.22 -1.56 -7.87
CA TRP A 45 1.69 -2.31 -6.73
C TRP A 45 1.01 -3.60 -7.19
N ALA A 46 1.48 -4.74 -6.68
CA ALA A 46 0.80 -6.03 -6.79
C ALA A 46 0.08 -6.28 -5.46
N ILE A 47 -1.23 -6.09 -5.50
CA ILE A 47 -2.12 -6.09 -4.34
C ILE A 47 -2.78 -7.46 -4.27
N ALA A 48 -2.48 -8.27 -3.26
CA ALA A 48 -3.10 -9.60 -3.15
C ALA A 48 -4.59 -9.45 -2.81
N HIS A 49 -5.47 -10.08 -3.60
CA HIS A 49 -6.93 -10.03 -3.47
C HIS A 49 -7.44 -10.85 -2.28
N ARG A 50 -8.42 -10.31 -1.56
CA ARG A 50 -9.27 -11.02 -0.60
C ARG A 50 -8.44 -11.83 0.41
N VAL A 51 -7.47 -11.18 1.04
CA VAL A 51 -6.58 -11.80 2.03
C VAL A 51 -7.29 -11.82 3.38
N LEU A 52 -7.93 -12.94 3.72
CA LEU A 52 -8.83 -13.03 4.89
C LEU A 52 -8.23 -13.66 6.16
N THR A 53 -7.01 -14.21 6.09
CA THR A 53 -6.37 -14.90 7.23
C THR A 53 -4.91 -14.48 7.40
N VAL A 54 -4.38 -14.64 8.61
CA VAL A 54 -2.98 -14.33 8.94
C VAL A 54 -1.99 -15.21 8.17
N ASP A 55 -2.35 -16.47 7.92
CA ASP A 55 -1.58 -17.37 7.05
C ASP A 55 -1.66 -16.92 5.58
N GLY A 56 -2.82 -16.41 5.12
CA GLY A 56 -2.98 -15.80 3.81
C GLY A 56 -2.11 -14.55 3.59
N VAL A 57 -1.91 -13.72 4.62
CA VAL A 57 -0.95 -12.60 4.61
C VAL A 57 0.47 -13.12 4.36
N ASP A 58 0.87 -14.17 5.06
CA ASP A 58 2.20 -14.75 4.92
C ASP A 58 2.42 -15.28 3.51
N LYS A 59 1.45 -16.02 2.97
CA LYS A 59 1.47 -16.53 1.60
C LYS A 59 1.57 -15.42 0.57
N ALA A 60 0.74 -14.37 0.68
CA ALA A 60 0.81 -13.22 -0.23
C ALA A 60 2.21 -12.58 -0.25
N LEU A 61 2.80 -12.36 0.93
CA LEU A 61 4.12 -11.72 1.08
C LEU A 61 5.31 -12.66 0.78
N ASP A 62 5.14 -13.98 0.88
CA ASP A 62 6.10 -14.97 0.40
C ASP A 62 6.07 -15.12 -1.13
N HIS A 63 4.90 -14.95 -1.76
CA HIS A 63 4.77 -14.97 -3.22
C HIS A 63 5.34 -13.70 -3.87
N GLY A 64 5.34 -12.57 -3.15
CA GLY A 64 5.90 -11.30 -3.59
C GLY A 64 4.87 -10.19 -3.81
N ALA A 65 3.70 -10.26 -3.18
CA ALA A 65 2.81 -9.11 -3.02
C ALA A 65 3.56 -7.96 -2.30
N ASN A 66 3.29 -6.73 -2.69
CA ASN A 66 3.79 -5.53 -1.98
C ASN A 66 2.68 -4.70 -1.33
N ALA A 67 1.43 -5.13 -1.49
CA ALA A 67 0.27 -4.69 -0.75
C ALA A 67 -0.73 -5.85 -0.63
N VAL A 68 -1.70 -5.74 0.28
CA VAL A 68 -2.81 -6.69 0.42
C VAL A 68 -4.13 -5.94 0.46
N GLU A 69 -5.16 -6.51 -0.14
CA GLU A 69 -6.55 -6.09 0.02
C GLU A 69 -7.25 -7.07 0.98
N ILE A 70 -7.98 -6.50 1.93
CA ILE A 70 -8.70 -7.20 2.99
C ILE A 70 -10.14 -6.66 3.02
N ASP A 71 -11.10 -7.52 2.75
CA ASP A 71 -12.50 -7.18 2.95
C ASP A 71 -12.79 -6.93 4.43
N ALA A 72 -13.15 -5.71 4.77
CA ALA A 72 -13.42 -5.28 6.13
C ALA A 72 -14.94 -5.29 6.36
N THR A 73 -15.44 -6.24 7.15
CA THR A 73 -16.82 -6.26 7.63
C THR A 73 -16.90 -6.02 9.13
N ALA A 74 -17.70 -5.02 9.51
CA ALA A 74 -18.09 -4.75 10.89
C ALA A 74 -19.12 -5.76 11.38
N TRP A 75 -18.86 -6.29 12.57
CA TRP A 75 -19.78 -7.13 13.33
C TRP A 75 -20.04 -6.49 14.69
N LYS A 76 -21.10 -6.90 15.41
CA LYS A 76 -21.38 -6.44 16.80
C LYS A 76 -20.21 -6.65 17.78
N LYS A 77 -19.26 -7.53 17.44
CA LYS A 77 -18.03 -7.85 18.21
C LYS A 77 -16.79 -7.06 17.76
N GLY A 78 -16.88 -6.18 16.75
CA GLY A 78 -15.75 -5.48 16.12
C GLY A 78 -15.53 -5.91 14.67
N TRP A 79 -14.36 -5.60 14.12
CA TRP A 79 -14.02 -5.80 12.71
C TRP A 79 -13.34 -7.14 12.43
N TRP A 80 -13.73 -7.76 11.30
CA TRP A 80 -13.22 -9.04 10.82
C TRP A 80 -12.83 -8.94 9.35
N ALA A 81 -11.86 -9.75 8.94
CA ALA A 81 -11.54 -9.95 7.54
C ALA A 81 -12.59 -10.90 6.95
N ASP A 82 -13.54 -10.35 6.20
CA ASP A 82 -14.78 -11.02 5.81
C ASP A 82 -15.44 -10.28 4.65
N HIS A 83 -15.56 -10.97 3.51
CA HIS A 83 -16.15 -10.43 2.27
C HIS A 83 -17.67 -10.48 2.24
N ASP A 84 -18.26 -11.55 2.79
CA ASP A 84 -19.67 -11.88 2.54
C ASP A 84 -20.59 -11.45 3.71
N GLY A 85 -20.03 -11.16 4.88
CA GLY A 85 -20.78 -10.72 6.06
C GLY A 85 -21.73 -11.80 6.59
N LEU A 86 -21.38 -13.08 6.42
CA LEU A 86 -22.15 -14.24 6.85
C LEU A 86 -21.50 -14.88 8.09
N PRO A 87 -22.27 -15.55 8.97
CA PRO A 87 -21.74 -16.20 10.18
C PRO A 87 -20.67 -17.29 9.93
N THR A 88 -20.44 -17.67 8.67
CA THR A 88 -19.48 -18.70 8.24
C THR A 88 -18.46 -18.20 7.21
N SER A 89 -18.44 -16.90 6.86
CA SER A 89 -17.51 -16.34 5.86
C SER A 89 -16.32 -15.59 6.44
N SER A 90 -16.36 -15.23 7.72
CA SER A 90 -15.26 -14.50 8.37
C SER A 90 -14.01 -15.37 8.50
N GLY A 91 -12.87 -14.83 8.05
CA GLY A 91 -11.55 -15.28 8.43
C GLY A 91 -11.16 -14.75 9.81
N ASP A 92 -10.00 -14.13 9.93
CA ASP A 92 -9.44 -13.68 11.22
C ASP A 92 -9.96 -12.30 11.67
N THR A 93 -9.69 -11.93 12.94
CA THR A 93 -10.02 -10.57 13.40
C THR A 93 -9.14 -9.56 12.69
N MET A 94 -9.67 -8.34 12.48
CA MET A 94 -8.86 -7.27 11.90
C MET A 94 -7.66 -6.88 12.80
N SER A 95 -7.73 -7.15 14.11
CA SER A 95 -6.61 -6.96 15.04
C SER A 95 -5.47 -7.93 14.74
N ASP A 96 -5.78 -9.22 14.56
CA ASP A 96 -4.80 -10.27 14.31
C ASP A 96 -4.15 -10.11 12.93
N MET A 97 -4.96 -9.75 11.92
CA MET A 97 -4.48 -9.37 10.58
C MET A 97 -3.47 -8.23 10.65
N PHE A 98 -3.80 -7.15 11.37
CA PHE A 98 -2.90 -5.99 11.48
C PHE A 98 -1.65 -6.30 12.30
N ASP A 99 -1.74 -7.10 13.36
CA ASP A 99 -0.57 -7.55 14.11
C ASP A 99 0.36 -8.40 13.23
N ARG A 100 -0.18 -9.31 12.42
CA ARG A 100 0.63 -10.13 11.50
C ARG A 100 1.30 -9.30 10.42
N ILE A 101 0.58 -8.37 9.80
CA ILE A 101 1.12 -7.46 8.78
C ILE A 101 2.22 -6.58 9.38
N ALA A 102 1.99 -6.01 10.57
CA ALA A 102 2.98 -5.21 11.29
C ALA A 102 4.22 -6.03 11.68
N GLN A 103 4.04 -7.30 12.04
CA GLN A 103 5.16 -8.23 12.29
C GLN A 103 5.95 -8.52 11.01
N GLN A 104 5.28 -8.82 9.89
CA GLN A 104 5.94 -9.07 8.61
C GLN A 104 6.70 -7.84 8.10
N ARG A 105 6.12 -6.64 8.23
CA ARG A 105 6.79 -5.37 7.95
C ARG A 105 8.08 -5.20 8.77
N ARG A 106 8.01 -5.42 10.09
CA ARG A 106 9.17 -5.36 11.00
C ARG A 106 10.20 -6.46 10.72
N ALA A 107 9.79 -7.58 10.16
CA ALA A 107 10.67 -8.65 9.68
C ALA A 107 11.31 -8.36 8.30
N GLY A 108 11.05 -7.18 7.70
CA GLY A 108 11.65 -6.74 6.45
C GLY A 108 10.87 -7.14 5.18
N LYS A 109 9.64 -7.63 5.29
CA LYS A 109 8.79 -7.86 4.10
C LYS A 109 8.42 -6.53 3.44
N ASN A 110 8.33 -6.59 2.11
CA ASN A 110 8.07 -5.44 1.24
C ASN A 110 6.58 -5.03 1.19
N ILE A 111 5.90 -4.94 2.34
CA ILE A 111 4.50 -4.48 2.40
C ILE A 111 4.43 -2.96 2.62
N GLY A 112 4.02 -2.22 1.59
CA GLY A 112 3.90 -0.76 1.66
C GLY A 112 2.56 -0.29 2.21
N PHE A 113 1.45 -0.94 1.83
CA PHE A 113 0.12 -0.59 2.31
C PHE A 113 -0.86 -1.77 2.42
N VAL A 114 -1.95 -1.54 3.16
CA VAL A 114 -3.13 -2.40 3.25
C VAL A 114 -4.32 -1.64 2.69
N TRP A 115 -5.09 -2.27 1.80
CA TRP A 115 -6.40 -1.79 1.36
C TRP A 115 -7.48 -2.50 2.16
N LEU A 116 -8.36 -1.72 2.78
CA LEU A 116 -9.53 -2.19 3.50
C LEU A 116 -10.74 -1.94 2.61
N ASP A 117 -11.29 -2.98 1.97
CA ASP A 117 -12.55 -2.87 1.23
C ASP A 117 -13.70 -2.93 2.26
N ILE A 118 -14.22 -1.76 2.63
CA ILE A 118 -15.17 -1.64 3.74
C ILE A 118 -16.59 -1.98 3.24
N LYS A 119 -17.06 -3.19 3.57
CA LYS A 119 -18.34 -3.74 3.08
C LYS A 119 -19.59 -3.10 3.70
N ASN A 120 -19.49 -2.62 4.94
CA ASN A 120 -20.62 -2.07 5.68
C ASN A 120 -20.23 -0.83 6.53
N PRO A 121 -19.71 0.26 5.92
CA PRO A 121 -19.10 1.39 6.62
C PRO A 121 -20.05 2.10 7.61
N ASP A 122 -21.36 1.97 7.41
CA ASP A 122 -22.39 2.61 8.23
C ASP A 122 -23.03 1.66 9.27
N HIS A 123 -22.45 0.47 9.51
CA HIS A 123 -22.99 -0.52 10.47
C HIS A 123 -23.05 0.01 11.91
N CYS A 124 -22.03 0.78 12.33
CA CYS A 124 -21.95 1.41 13.65
C CYS A 124 -21.38 2.83 13.52
N ALA A 125 -21.93 3.80 14.25
CA ALA A 125 -21.47 5.18 14.20
C ALA A 125 -20.32 5.44 15.19
N GLY A 126 -19.24 6.10 14.76
CA GLY A 126 -18.08 6.41 15.59
C GLY A 126 -18.35 7.33 16.80
N VAL A 127 -19.51 8.02 16.79
CA VAL A 127 -20.00 8.88 17.88
C VAL A 127 -20.80 8.13 18.95
N ASP A 128 -21.26 6.90 18.69
CA ASP A 128 -21.97 6.09 19.68
C ASP A 128 -20.95 5.30 20.52
N SER A 129 -20.73 5.70 21.77
CA SER A 129 -19.76 5.06 22.66
C SER A 129 -20.05 3.59 22.96
N LYS A 130 -21.30 3.12 22.78
CA LYS A 130 -21.68 1.70 22.98
C LYS A 130 -21.31 0.82 21.79
N TRP A 131 -21.29 1.38 20.59
CA TRP A 131 -21.04 0.66 19.34
C TRP A 131 -19.78 1.10 18.60
N ARG A 132 -18.99 2.03 19.18
CA ARG A 132 -17.79 2.59 18.55
C ARG A 132 -16.83 1.52 18.06
N HIS A 133 -16.66 0.40 18.78
CA HIS A 133 -15.74 -0.69 18.42
C HIS A 133 -16.04 -1.37 17.07
N CYS A 134 -17.24 -1.21 16.52
CA CYS A 134 -17.62 -1.68 15.18
C CYS A 134 -17.79 -0.53 14.15
N SER A 135 -17.42 0.70 14.50
CA SER A 135 -17.41 1.85 13.59
C SER A 135 -16.10 1.94 12.79
N VAL A 136 -16.12 2.65 11.67
CA VAL A 136 -14.90 2.89 10.87
C VAL A 136 -13.92 3.76 11.67
N ALA A 137 -14.37 4.64 12.58
CA ALA A 137 -13.48 5.36 13.49
C ALA A 137 -12.62 4.42 14.36
N ALA A 138 -13.17 3.30 14.83
CA ALA A 138 -12.39 2.31 15.58
C ALA A 138 -11.48 1.45 14.68
N LEU A 139 -11.90 1.13 13.45
CA LEU A 139 -11.05 0.47 12.46
C LEU A 139 -9.81 1.31 12.16
N ARG A 140 -10.01 2.61 11.94
CA ARG A 140 -8.97 3.60 11.70
C ARG A 140 -8.01 3.74 12.88
N ASP A 141 -8.53 3.86 14.11
CA ASP A 141 -7.69 3.93 15.32
C ASP A 141 -6.87 2.63 15.54
N LEU A 142 -7.44 1.47 15.22
CA LEU A 142 -6.76 0.17 15.26
C LEU A 142 -5.64 0.11 14.20
N ALA A 143 -5.91 0.58 12.98
CA ALA A 143 -4.94 0.65 11.89
C ALA A 143 -3.77 1.58 12.24
N ARG A 144 -4.04 2.79 12.73
CA ARG A 144 -3.02 3.72 13.27
C ARG A 144 -2.15 3.07 14.35
N THR A 145 -2.78 2.37 15.28
CA THR A 145 -2.08 1.73 16.41
C THR A 145 -1.15 0.60 15.95
N LYS A 146 -1.55 -0.21 14.96
CA LYS A 146 -0.84 -1.44 14.59
C LYS A 146 -0.02 -1.33 13.30
N LEU A 147 -0.61 -0.78 12.24
CA LEU A 147 -0.02 -0.67 10.89
C LEU A 147 0.87 0.57 10.74
N GLU A 148 0.36 1.76 11.06
CA GLU A 148 1.14 3.00 10.91
C GLU A 148 2.34 3.03 11.86
N SER A 149 2.20 2.48 13.08
CA SER A 149 3.32 2.28 14.02
C SER A 149 4.38 1.27 13.54
N ALA A 150 4.12 0.53 12.46
CA ALA A 150 5.10 -0.30 11.76
C ALA A 150 5.57 0.33 10.43
N GLY A 151 5.07 1.50 10.05
CA GLY A 151 5.33 2.11 8.75
C GLY A 151 4.66 1.37 7.60
N VAL A 152 3.42 0.89 7.80
CA VAL A 152 2.51 0.39 6.76
C VAL A 152 1.38 1.40 6.59
N ARG A 153 1.11 1.80 5.34
CA ARG A 153 0.07 2.76 4.98
C ARG A 153 -1.30 2.09 4.87
N VAL A 154 -2.38 2.87 4.96
CA VAL A 154 -3.76 2.34 5.02
C VAL A 154 -4.66 3.03 4.01
N LEU A 155 -5.30 2.25 3.13
CA LEU A 155 -6.25 2.72 2.14
C LEU A 155 -7.67 2.27 2.54
N TYR A 156 -8.54 3.22 2.85
CA TYR A 156 -9.95 2.94 3.19
C TYR A 156 -10.81 2.99 1.91
N GLY A 157 -11.20 1.83 1.39
CA GLY A 157 -12.00 1.69 0.18
C GLY A 157 -13.50 1.81 0.42
N PHE A 158 -14.20 2.51 -0.49
CA PHE A 158 -15.64 2.73 -0.44
C PHE A 158 -16.30 2.49 -1.80
N TYR A 159 -17.21 1.52 -1.87
CA TYR A 159 -18.11 1.35 -3.02
C TYR A 159 -19.49 1.95 -2.70
N GLY A 160 -19.93 2.94 -3.48
CA GLY A 160 -21.28 3.53 -3.40
C GLY A 160 -21.67 4.19 -2.07
N THR A 161 -20.73 4.38 -1.14
CA THR A 161 -20.97 4.74 0.27
C THR A 161 -20.23 6.02 0.72
N ALA A 162 -19.58 6.73 -0.22
CA ALA A 162 -18.98 8.03 0.05
C ALA A 162 -20.04 9.02 0.59
N GLY A 163 -19.66 9.83 1.58
CA GLY A 163 -20.58 10.70 2.31
C GLY A 163 -21.43 10.02 3.39
N GLY A 164 -21.30 8.70 3.60
CA GLY A 164 -21.88 7.95 4.73
C GLY A 164 -21.36 8.37 6.10
N THR A 165 -21.66 7.60 7.14
CA THR A 165 -21.09 7.77 8.49
C THR A 165 -19.64 7.28 8.54
N GLY A 166 -19.37 6.07 8.05
CA GLY A 166 -18.02 5.51 7.99
C GLY A 166 -17.06 6.33 7.13
N TRP A 167 -17.56 6.93 6.03
CA TRP A 167 -16.80 7.91 5.25
C TRP A 167 -16.39 9.12 6.09
N LYS A 168 -17.30 9.67 6.91
CA LYS A 168 -17.03 10.84 7.77
C LYS A 168 -16.06 10.53 8.91
N ASP A 169 -16.01 9.28 9.36
CA ASP A 169 -15.07 8.81 10.38
C ASP A 169 -13.60 8.85 9.90
N VAL A 170 -13.32 8.69 8.59
CA VAL A 170 -11.95 8.73 8.03
C VAL A 170 -11.63 10.00 7.25
N SER A 171 -12.55 10.50 6.42
CA SER A 171 -12.32 11.65 5.52
C SER A 171 -11.99 12.98 6.22
N ARG A 172 -12.11 13.03 7.55
CA ARG A 172 -11.75 14.18 8.38
C ARG A 172 -10.58 13.84 9.29
N GLY A 173 -9.38 14.21 8.85
CA GLY A 173 -8.15 14.03 9.62
C GLY A 173 -7.43 12.71 9.34
N LEU A 174 -7.35 12.32 8.07
CA LEU A 174 -6.39 11.32 7.59
C LEU A 174 -4.95 11.74 7.97
N THR A 175 -4.10 10.79 8.35
CA THR A 175 -2.65 11.03 8.53
C THR A 175 -1.93 10.99 7.18
N ASP A 176 -0.66 11.41 7.12
CA ASP A 176 0.17 11.28 5.91
C ASP A 176 0.35 9.82 5.46
N LEU A 177 0.02 8.83 6.29
CA LEU A 177 0.08 7.39 5.96
C LEU A 177 -1.28 6.81 5.52
N GLU A 178 -2.33 7.62 5.46
CA GLU A 178 -3.69 7.20 5.14
C GLU A 178 -4.20 7.81 3.83
N GLY A 179 -5.01 7.04 3.13
CA GLY A 179 -5.76 7.46 1.94
C GLY A 179 -7.18 6.92 1.97
N VAL A 180 -8.04 7.49 1.13
CA VAL A 180 -9.36 6.91 0.82
C VAL A 180 -9.40 6.54 -0.64
N ASP A 181 -10.17 5.51 -0.93
CA ASP A 181 -10.41 4.99 -2.26
C ASP A 181 -11.92 4.97 -2.56
N ILE A 182 -12.27 5.19 -3.83
CA ILE A 182 -13.64 5.10 -4.31
C ILE A 182 -13.68 4.29 -5.60
N SER A 183 -14.42 3.18 -5.55
CA SER A 183 -14.62 2.29 -6.70
C SER A 183 -15.74 2.78 -7.61
N GLY A 184 -15.47 2.91 -8.91
CA GLY A 184 -16.49 3.35 -9.86
C GLY A 184 -15.97 3.66 -11.27
N ASP A 185 -16.87 4.18 -12.12
CA ASP A 185 -16.45 4.83 -13.36
C ASP A 185 -15.86 6.21 -13.02
N SER A 186 -14.92 6.71 -13.82
CA SER A 186 -14.08 7.87 -13.47
C SER A 186 -14.88 9.16 -13.21
N GLU A 187 -15.99 9.36 -13.94
CA GLU A 187 -16.88 10.50 -13.72
C GLU A 187 -17.67 10.38 -12.40
N ASP A 188 -18.16 9.20 -12.04
CA ASP A 188 -18.86 8.94 -10.78
C ASP A 188 -17.92 9.10 -9.58
N VAL A 189 -16.67 8.64 -9.72
CA VAL A 189 -15.62 8.78 -8.70
C VAL A 189 -15.28 10.24 -8.47
N ARG A 190 -15.04 11.01 -9.55
CA ARG A 190 -14.85 12.47 -9.49
C ARG A 190 -16.04 13.14 -8.81
N GLY A 191 -17.27 12.83 -9.23
CA GLY A 191 -18.48 13.42 -8.66
C GLY A 191 -18.67 13.12 -7.17
N GLN A 192 -18.25 11.94 -6.69
CA GLN A 192 -18.24 11.62 -5.26
C GLN A 192 -17.15 12.39 -4.50
N TYR A 193 -15.94 12.55 -5.05
CA TYR A 193 -14.90 13.38 -4.46
C TYR A 193 -15.27 14.86 -4.40
N ASP A 194 -15.87 15.42 -5.45
CA ASP A 194 -16.35 16.80 -5.48
C ASP A 194 -17.44 17.04 -4.42
N LYS A 195 -18.34 16.06 -4.23
CA LYS A 195 -19.48 16.17 -3.32
C LYS A 195 -19.14 15.88 -1.85
N PHE A 196 -18.21 14.97 -1.58
CA PHE A 196 -17.96 14.44 -0.24
C PHE A 196 -16.48 14.47 0.22
N GLY A 197 -15.55 14.69 -0.72
CA GLY A 197 -14.10 14.63 -0.52
C GLY A 197 -13.41 15.98 -0.21
N GLY A 198 -14.17 17.05 0.06
CA GLY A 198 -13.60 18.38 0.32
C GLY A 198 -12.65 18.49 1.53
N ALA A 199 -12.60 17.48 2.39
CA ALA A 199 -11.64 17.37 3.51
C ALA A 199 -10.47 16.40 3.22
N VAL A 200 -10.47 15.73 2.07
CA VAL A 200 -9.45 14.77 1.62
C VAL A 200 -8.53 15.46 0.62
N ALA A 201 -7.23 15.55 0.92
CA ALA A 201 -6.23 16.12 0.02
C ALA A 201 -6.06 15.25 -1.24
N HIS A 202 -5.71 15.85 -2.39
CA HIS A 202 -5.69 15.13 -3.67
C HIS A 202 -4.68 13.96 -3.68
N ASN A 203 -3.55 14.11 -3.01
CA ASN A 203 -2.55 13.06 -2.79
C ASN A 203 -3.03 11.94 -1.85
N GLN A 204 -4.23 12.03 -1.26
CA GLN A 204 -4.88 11.00 -0.44
C GLN A 204 -6.14 10.41 -1.11
N ARG A 205 -6.45 10.82 -2.35
CA ARG A 205 -7.59 10.31 -3.14
C ARG A 205 -7.10 9.22 -4.07
N VAL A 206 -7.63 8.01 -3.95
CA VAL A 206 -7.40 6.91 -4.88
C VAL A 206 -8.69 6.62 -5.63
N MET A 207 -8.54 6.10 -6.84
CA MET A 207 -9.63 5.53 -7.63
C MET A 207 -9.28 4.08 -7.96
N ASP A 208 -10.28 3.21 -7.94
CA ASP A 208 -10.18 1.92 -8.59
C ASP A 208 -11.26 1.70 -9.65
N LYS A 209 -10.97 0.76 -10.55
CA LYS A 209 -11.99 0.17 -11.40
C LYS A 209 -11.70 -1.31 -11.63
N GLY A 210 -12.74 -2.13 -11.50
CA GLY A 210 -12.64 -3.52 -11.87
C GLY A 210 -13.95 -4.24 -12.14
N LEU A 211 -13.81 -5.54 -12.35
CA LEU A 211 -14.87 -6.54 -12.27
C LEU A 211 -14.25 -7.92 -11.98
N PHE A 212 -14.97 -8.79 -11.28
CA PHE A 212 -14.54 -10.16 -10.97
C PHE A 212 -14.18 -11.02 -12.20
N ASN A 213 -14.62 -10.66 -13.41
CA ASN A 213 -14.27 -11.36 -14.64
C ASN A 213 -14.07 -10.37 -15.80
N LEU A 214 -12.81 -9.99 -16.04
CA LEU A 214 -12.42 -9.07 -17.11
C LEU A 214 -12.64 -9.64 -18.53
N ASN A 215 -12.71 -10.97 -18.67
CA ASN A 215 -12.82 -11.66 -19.96
C ASN A 215 -14.27 -11.69 -20.50
N LEU A 216 -15.22 -11.10 -19.79
CA LEU A 216 -16.57 -10.89 -20.31
C LEU A 216 -16.52 -9.88 -21.49
N PRO A 217 -17.35 -10.08 -22.54
CA PRO A 217 -17.40 -9.16 -23.68
C PRO A 217 -17.58 -7.71 -23.22
N THR A 218 -16.84 -6.80 -23.87
CA THR A 218 -16.74 -5.34 -23.58
C THR A 218 -16.19 -4.93 -22.19
N VAL A 219 -16.16 -5.82 -21.19
CA VAL A 219 -15.73 -5.47 -19.82
C VAL A 219 -14.29 -4.97 -19.77
N LEU A 220 -13.31 -5.74 -20.27
CA LEU A 220 -11.91 -5.28 -20.29
C LEU A 220 -11.75 -3.93 -21.01
N GLY A 221 -12.49 -3.72 -22.10
CA GLY A 221 -12.50 -2.43 -22.82
C GLY A 221 -12.97 -1.28 -21.93
N LYS A 222 -14.13 -1.41 -21.29
CA LYS A 222 -14.67 -0.40 -20.38
C LYS A 222 -13.76 -0.17 -19.16
N VAL A 223 -13.28 -1.25 -18.52
CA VAL A 223 -12.38 -1.13 -17.36
C VAL A 223 -11.09 -0.42 -17.76
N THR A 224 -10.45 -0.80 -18.88
CA THR A 224 -9.26 -0.11 -19.40
C THR A 224 -9.52 1.38 -19.61
N GLU A 225 -10.66 1.75 -20.22
CA GLU A 225 -11.00 3.15 -20.45
C GLU A 225 -11.16 3.94 -19.15
N GLN A 226 -11.86 3.40 -18.16
CA GLN A 226 -12.08 4.10 -16.88
C GLN A 226 -10.79 4.20 -16.06
N VAL A 227 -9.94 3.17 -16.05
CA VAL A 227 -8.60 3.21 -15.47
C VAL A 227 -7.73 4.26 -16.17
N ARG A 228 -7.79 4.35 -17.52
CA ARG A 228 -7.09 5.39 -18.30
C ARG A 228 -7.55 6.81 -17.96
N LEU A 229 -8.86 7.02 -17.78
CA LEU A 229 -9.43 8.33 -17.40
C LEU A 229 -9.02 8.73 -15.98
N GLY A 230 -9.08 7.79 -15.03
CA GLY A 230 -8.51 7.98 -13.69
C GLY A 230 -7.02 8.31 -13.75
N SER A 231 -6.24 7.57 -14.55
CA SER A 231 -4.81 7.78 -14.73
C SER A 231 -4.50 9.20 -15.20
N GLN A 232 -5.29 9.73 -16.13
CA GLN A 232 -5.18 11.11 -16.58
C GLN A 232 -5.55 12.12 -15.48
N ALA A 233 -6.44 11.80 -14.55
CA ALA A 233 -6.74 12.63 -13.39
C ALA A 233 -5.62 12.64 -12.35
N ARG A 234 -5.01 11.47 -12.06
CA ARG A 234 -3.77 11.37 -11.28
C ARG A 234 -2.65 12.20 -11.88
N ASP A 235 -2.43 12.10 -13.20
CA ASP A 235 -1.35 12.83 -13.87
C ASP A 235 -1.61 14.36 -13.91
N ARG A 236 -2.84 14.83 -13.63
CA ARG A 236 -3.20 16.24 -13.36
C ARG A 236 -3.11 16.64 -11.88
N GLY A 237 -2.78 15.72 -10.97
CA GLY A 237 -2.75 15.97 -9.52
C GLY A 237 -4.13 16.03 -8.86
N GLU A 238 -5.15 15.38 -9.44
CA GLU A 238 -6.50 15.26 -8.86
C GLU A 238 -6.65 13.99 -8.00
N LEU A 239 -5.83 12.97 -8.28
CA LEU A 239 -5.74 11.69 -7.57
C LEU A 239 -4.27 11.36 -7.24
N ALA A 240 -4.08 10.56 -6.20
CA ALA A 240 -2.81 9.98 -5.81
C ALA A 240 -2.42 8.81 -6.73
N ARG A 241 -3.32 7.82 -6.88
CA ARG A 241 -3.10 6.56 -7.61
C ARG A 241 -4.40 6.06 -8.22
N VAL A 242 -4.23 5.13 -9.15
CA VAL A 242 -5.31 4.43 -9.83
C VAL A 242 -5.01 2.94 -9.92
N PHE A 243 -5.92 2.12 -9.44
CA PHE A 243 -5.79 0.67 -9.41
C PHE A 243 -6.84 -0.04 -10.27
N GLY A 244 -6.50 -1.24 -10.76
CA GLY A 244 -7.40 -2.11 -11.51
C GLY A 244 -7.65 -3.44 -10.81
N TRP A 245 -8.81 -4.08 -11.03
CA TRP A 245 -9.12 -5.39 -10.42
C TRP A 245 -10.14 -6.25 -11.20
N THR A 246 -10.29 -7.54 -10.92
CA THR A 246 -9.28 -8.44 -10.32
C THR A 246 -8.64 -9.21 -11.47
N THR A 247 -7.31 -9.21 -11.57
CA THR A 247 -6.60 -10.02 -12.56
C THR A 247 -6.28 -11.41 -12.00
N ALA A 248 -6.69 -12.45 -12.73
CA ALA A 248 -6.49 -13.85 -12.36
C ALA A 248 -5.46 -14.56 -13.25
N ALA A 249 -5.25 -15.85 -13.00
CA ALA A 249 -4.27 -16.68 -13.70
C ALA A 249 -4.40 -16.67 -15.24
N ALA A 250 -5.62 -16.53 -15.76
CA ALA A 250 -5.89 -16.47 -17.20
C ALA A 250 -5.76 -15.07 -17.82
N ASP A 251 -5.46 -14.03 -17.02
CA ASP A 251 -5.69 -12.62 -17.38
C ASP A 251 -4.40 -11.88 -17.76
N GLY A 252 -3.45 -12.56 -18.40
CA GLY A 252 -2.16 -11.97 -18.81
C GLY A 252 -2.32 -10.78 -19.77
N GLU A 253 -3.19 -10.90 -20.78
CA GLU A 253 -3.49 -9.78 -21.71
C GLU A 253 -4.13 -8.61 -20.96
N ALA A 254 -5.12 -8.87 -20.11
CA ALA A 254 -5.80 -7.85 -19.32
C ALA A 254 -4.83 -7.15 -18.35
N THR A 255 -3.95 -7.92 -17.69
CA THR A 255 -2.89 -7.40 -16.81
C THR A 255 -1.98 -6.43 -17.54
N SER A 256 -1.45 -6.85 -18.70
CA SER A 256 -0.61 -6.00 -19.55
C SER A 256 -1.37 -4.74 -19.98
N ARG A 257 -2.60 -4.90 -20.50
CA ARG A 257 -3.43 -3.78 -20.99
C ARG A 257 -3.82 -2.76 -19.92
N LEU A 258 -4.02 -3.18 -18.67
CA LEU A 258 -4.36 -2.25 -17.58
C LEU A 258 -3.14 -1.48 -17.06
N LEU A 259 -1.95 -2.09 -17.06
CA LEU A 259 -0.70 -1.47 -16.61
C LEU A 259 -0.01 -0.64 -17.72
N ASP A 260 -0.16 -1.01 -18.99
CA ASP A 260 0.49 -0.34 -20.11
C ASP A 260 0.02 1.12 -20.29
N GLU A 261 0.94 2.00 -20.71
CA GLU A 261 0.67 3.42 -20.90
C GLU A 261 -0.32 3.69 -22.05
N SER A 262 -0.29 2.87 -23.11
CA SER A 262 -1.27 2.94 -24.22
C SER A 262 -2.65 2.38 -23.86
N GLY A 263 -2.75 1.67 -22.73
CA GLY A 263 -3.97 1.11 -22.17
C GLY A 263 -4.50 1.89 -20.98
N GLY A 264 -4.48 1.28 -19.79
CA GLY A 264 -4.99 1.86 -18.54
C GLY A 264 -4.01 2.78 -17.81
N ASN A 265 -2.70 2.56 -17.97
CA ASN A 265 -1.63 3.25 -17.24
C ASN A 265 -1.79 3.19 -15.69
N ALA A 266 -2.30 2.07 -15.16
CA ALA A 266 -2.50 1.88 -13.73
C ALA A 266 -1.19 1.95 -12.93
N ASP A 267 -1.30 2.25 -11.64
CA ASP A 267 -0.19 2.21 -10.68
C ASP A 267 -0.08 0.85 -9.97
N GLY A 268 -1.02 -0.06 -10.22
CA GLY A 268 -1.08 -1.37 -9.60
C GLY A 268 -2.39 -2.10 -9.88
N LEU A 269 -2.42 -3.37 -9.51
CA LEU A 269 -3.57 -4.25 -9.71
C LEU A 269 -3.82 -5.11 -8.48
N ILE A 270 -5.10 -5.32 -8.17
CA ILE A 270 -5.54 -6.43 -7.33
C ILE A 270 -5.49 -7.72 -8.15
N TYR A 271 -4.77 -8.72 -7.63
CA TYR A 271 -4.55 -9.99 -8.30
C TYR A 271 -4.90 -11.20 -7.42
N GLY A 272 -5.32 -12.29 -8.04
CA GLY A 272 -5.54 -13.57 -7.35
C GLY A 272 -6.75 -14.34 -7.89
N HIS A 273 -7.39 -15.13 -7.03
CA HIS A 273 -8.62 -15.82 -7.38
C HIS A 273 -9.78 -14.83 -7.46
N ARG A 274 -10.71 -15.04 -8.40
CA ARG A 274 -11.81 -14.10 -8.69
C ARG A 274 -12.94 -14.13 -7.67
N ALA A 275 -13.15 -15.27 -7.00
CA ALA A 275 -14.34 -15.57 -6.21
C ALA A 275 -14.06 -16.30 -4.88
N SER A 276 -12.79 -16.41 -4.50
CA SER A 276 -12.33 -17.04 -3.25
C SER A 276 -11.22 -16.20 -2.64
N CYS A 277 -10.98 -16.40 -1.34
CA CYS A 277 -9.90 -15.73 -0.63
C CYS A 277 -8.50 -16.24 -1.01
N TYR A 278 -7.49 -15.43 -0.66
CA TYR A 278 -6.10 -15.76 -0.91
C TYR A 278 -5.69 -17.05 -0.19
N PRO A 279 -5.04 -18.02 -0.84
CA PRO A 279 -4.71 -19.31 -0.23
C PRO A 279 -3.90 -19.17 1.06
N ASP A 280 -4.29 -19.94 2.07
CA ASP A 280 -3.72 -19.95 3.42
C ASP A 280 -3.03 -21.29 3.77
N GLY A 281 -3.15 -22.30 2.90
CA GLY A 281 -2.66 -23.64 3.16
C GLY A 281 -3.63 -24.51 3.97
N VAL A 282 -4.82 -24.01 4.31
CA VAL A 282 -5.86 -24.71 5.06
C VAL A 282 -6.93 -25.24 4.11
N SER A 283 -7.55 -26.37 4.41
CA SER A 283 -8.59 -26.99 3.57
C SER A 283 -9.92 -27.07 4.32
N GLY A 284 -11.02 -27.03 3.55
CA GLY A 284 -12.38 -27.13 4.08
C GLY A 284 -13.03 -25.77 4.34
N ALA A 285 -14.26 -25.77 4.87
CA ALA A 285 -15.15 -24.60 4.91
C ALA A 285 -14.72 -23.43 5.84
N ARG A 286 -13.50 -23.45 6.38
CA ARG A 286 -12.91 -22.35 7.17
C ARG A 286 -11.51 -21.95 6.71
N GLY A 287 -11.01 -22.54 5.62
CA GLY A 287 -9.71 -22.20 5.05
C GLY A 287 -9.90 -21.64 3.64
N CYS A 288 -8.98 -20.76 3.23
CA CYS A 288 -8.96 -20.17 1.90
C CYS A 288 -8.38 -21.10 0.82
N GLY A 289 -7.77 -22.22 1.22
CA GLY A 289 -7.36 -23.28 0.31
C GLY A 289 -5.85 -23.47 0.27
N LYS A 290 -5.44 -24.56 -0.39
CA LYS A 290 -4.03 -24.94 -0.56
C LYS A 290 -3.47 -24.63 -1.94
N ASP A 291 -4.33 -24.29 -2.90
CA ASP A 291 -3.91 -24.10 -4.29
C ASP A 291 -3.39 -22.68 -4.51
N GLU A 292 -2.09 -22.52 -4.34
CA GLU A 292 -1.38 -21.26 -4.56
C GLU A 292 -1.11 -20.97 -6.06
N SER A 293 -1.45 -21.89 -6.98
CA SER A 293 -0.98 -21.83 -8.37
C SER A 293 -1.59 -20.66 -9.15
N ASP A 294 -2.92 -20.51 -9.10
CA ASP A 294 -3.63 -19.41 -9.76
C ASP A 294 -3.17 -18.04 -9.24
N ALA A 295 -3.01 -17.90 -7.92
CA ALA A 295 -2.55 -16.67 -7.28
C ALA A 295 -1.10 -16.32 -7.69
N LYS A 296 -0.21 -17.31 -7.77
CA LYS A 296 1.16 -17.12 -8.27
C LYS A 296 1.18 -16.78 -9.77
N GLN A 297 0.34 -17.41 -10.58
CA GLN A 297 0.26 -17.12 -12.01
C GLN A 297 -0.29 -15.71 -12.28
N ALA A 298 -1.29 -15.27 -11.52
CA ALA A 298 -1.81 -13.90 -11.56
C ALA A 298 -0.72 -12.86 -11.19
N LEU A 299 0.06 -13.12 -10.14
CA LEU A 299 1.20 -12.27 -9.77
C LEU A 299 2.29 -12.26 -10.85
N ALA A 300 2.58 -13.42 -11.44
CA ALA A 300 3.61 -13.57 -12.46
C ALA A 300 3.33 -12.69 -13.69
N HIS A 301 2.06 -12.45 -14.06
CA HIS A 301 1.70 -11.52 -15.14
C HIS A 301 2.10 -10.07 -14.82
N ILE A 302 1.96 -9.62 -13.56
CA ILE A 302 2.39 -8.27 -13.13
C ILE A 302 3.91 -8.18 -13.12
N GLN A 303 4.58 -9.20 -12.58
CA GLN A 303 6.05 -9.26 -12.54
C GLN A 303 6.64 -9.31 -13.95
N GLU A 304 6.02 -10.03 -14.88
CA GLU A 304 6.40 -10.12 -16.29
C GLU A 304 6.20 -8.80 -17.02
N PHE A 305 5.07 -8.12 -16.81
CA PHE A 305 4.86 -6.77 -17.33
C PHE A 305 5.94 -5.80 -16.83
N VAL A 306 6.22 -5.79 -15.52
CA VAL A 306 7.27 -4.95 -14.94
C VAL A 306 8.66 -5.28 -15.49
N ARG A 307 8.97 -6.56 -15.68
CA ARG A 307 10.25 -7.03 -16.24
C ARG A 307 10.43 -6.64 -17.70
N SER A 308 9.37 -6.72 -18.50
CA SER A 308 9.38 -6.33 -19.92
C SER A 308 9.39 -4.81 -20.13
N HIS A 309 8.82 -4.05 -19.19
CA HIS A 309 8.78 -2.59 -19.19
C HIS A 309 9.81 -1.98 -18.22
N GLY A 310 10.92 -2.71 -17.99
CA GLY A 310 11.90 -2.40 -16.95
C GLY A 310 12.59 -1.03 -17.08
N GLU A 311 12.46 -0.33 -18.22
CA GLU A 311 12.97 1.04 -18.39
C GLU A 311 12.03 2.12 -17.83
N THR A 312 10.72 1.86 -17.77
CA THR A 312 9.70 2.83 -17.29
C THR A 312 8.96 2.35 -16.04
N ARG A 313 9.08 1.07 -15.67
CA ARG A 313 8.37 0.42 -14.56
C ARG A 313 9.33 -0.33 -13.64
N ARG A 314 8.92 -0.46 -12.38
CA ARG A 314 9.50 -1.40 -11.40
C ARG A 314 8.44 -1.83 -10.40
N MET A 315 8.68 -2.90 -9.65
CA MET A 315 7.84 -3.20 -8.48
C MET A 315 7.97 -2.06 -7.47
N ALA A 316 6.86 -1.70 -6.84
CA ALA A 316 6.85 -0.78 -5.71
C ALA A 316 7.59 -1.40 -4.51
N THR A 317 8.31 -0.56 -3.78
CA THR A 317 8.97 -0.86 -2.53
C THR A 317 8.29 -0.11 -1.39
N THR A 318 8.69 -0.37 -0.14
CA THR A 318 8.14 0.36 1.00
C THR A 318 8.65 1.80 1.14
N ASP A 319 9.56 2.23 0.27
CA ASP A 319 10.03 3.62 0.18
C ASP A 319 9.16 4.44 -0.79
N ASP A 320 8.31 3.76 -1.59
CA ASP A 320 7.32 4.42 -2.44
C ASP A 320 6.11 4.88 -1.64
N VAL A 321 5.68 6.10 -1.91
CA VAL A 321 4.43 6.66 -1.39
C VAL A 321 3.29 6.27 -2.35
N PRO A 322 2.36 5.37 -1.98
CA PRO A 322 1.12 5.18 -2.73
C PRO A 322 0.19 6.39 -2.56
N PHE A 323 0.03 6.91 -1.35
CA PHE A 323 -0.84 8.04 -1.06
C PHE A 323 -0.41 8.70 0.26
N GLY A 324 -0.85 9.95 0.45
CA GLY A 324 -0.38 10.85 1.49
C GLY A 324 0.99 11.45 1.14
N ASN A 325 1.85 11.58 2.15
CA ASN A 325 3.20 12.14 2.02
C ASN A 325 4.26 11.18 2.59
#